data_AF-A0A7Y5E122-F1
#
_entry.id   AF-A0A7Y5E122-F1
#
_cell.length_a   1.000
_cell.length_b   1.000
_cell.length_c   1.000
_cell.angle_alpha   90.00
_cell.angle_beta   90.00
_cell.angle_gamma   90.00
#
_symmetry.space_group_name_H-M   'P 1'
#
loop_
_entity.id
_entity.type
_entity.pdbx_description
1 polymer ?
#
loop_
_entity_poly.entity_id
_entity_poly.type
_entity_poly.pdbx_seq_one_letter_code
_entity_poly.pdbx_strand_id
1 'polypeptide(L)'
;MKLAAVGAVVLGGLVMACGAAPDDAGVDADLAAASTTRVLLAPLTEASRASCREAAQTVYCSEADARAAIAACSPGAASAVTVDVRKGACRKGERVYPTAASCAQPVELNCAFYAGCLERSIPCGNDGYALAFGEKYCTAFRNARLSAAGQKWMGGVMHCLQEELVPELPGRFTQSRADAATCKTTFDTAFASHPRCYAAEDNSICFLPVADLLAITHTIGLEELFTRRTSSQVLSTAAMCVGQITSRLFGFGRSTTQRSHEAAPGALEVDEAAQLELQRDFWTTQAAAEQD
;
A
#
# COMPACT_ATOMS: atom_id res chain seq x y z
N MET A 1 35.89 -57.20 47.87
CA MET A 1 34.79 -57.84 48.63
C MET A 1 33.87 -56.75 49.17
N LYS A 2 32.56 -57.03 49.15
CA LYS A 2 31.40 -56.25 49.63
C LYS A 2 30.79 -55.25 48.64
N LEU A 3 29.79 -55.79 47.93
CA LEU A 3 28.59 -55.13 47.44
C LEU A 3 27.91 -54.29 48.54
N ALA A 4 27.27 -53.19 48.16
CA ALA A 4 25.89 -52.90 48.53
C ALA A 4 25.31 -51.84 47.58
N ALA A 5 24.26 -52.23 46.86
CA ALA A 5 23.38 -51.38 46.07
C ALA A 5 22.17 -50.99 46.91
N VAL A 6 21.78 -49.70 46.91
CA VAL A 6 20.44 -49.15 47.22
C VAL A 6 20.49 -47.70 46.68
N GLY A 7 19.55 -47.11 45.96
CA GLY A 7 18.25 -47.52 45.43
C GLY A 7 17.81 -46.36 44.53
N ALA A 8 17.17 -46.67 43.41
CA ALA A 8 16.65 -45.70 42.47
C ALA A 8 15.41 -45.02 43.04
N VAL A 9 15.38 -43.68 43.04
CA VAL A 9 14.16 -42.89 43.14
C VAL A 9 13.95 -42.22 41.79
N VAL A 10 13.01 -42.77 41.03
CA VAL A 10 12.51 -42.21 39.77
C VAL A 10 11.52 -41.11 40.13
N LEU A 11 11.93 -39.85 40.06
CA LEU A 11 11.00 -38.72 39.98
C LEU A 11 10.57 -38.57 38.52
N GLY A 12 9.33 -38.96 38.25
CA GLY A 12 8.66 -38.74 36.98
C GLY A 12 8.56 -37.25 36.68
N GLY A 13 9.37 -36.79 35.73
CA GLY A 13 9.19 -35.49 35.09
C GLY A 13 7.97 -35.55 34.18
N LEU A 14 6.94 -34.80 34.56
CA LEU A 14 5.79 -34.50 33.72
C LEU A 14 6.28 -33.66 32.52
N VAL A 15 6.48 -34.31 31.36
CA VAL A 15 6.71 -33.59 30.10
C VAL A 15 5.34 -33.04 29.69
N MET A 16 5.11 -31.74 29.91
CA MET A 16 4.05 -31.02 29.21
C MET A 16 4.41 -31.00 27.72
N ALA A 17 3.77 -31.89 26.96
CA ALA A 17 3.72 -31.79 25.52
C ALA A 17 2.97 -30.50 25.16
N CYS A 18 3.68 -29.50 24.65
CA CYS A 18 3.05 -28.41 23.90
C CYS A 18 2.33 -29.04 22.70
N GLY A 19 1.02 -28.88 22.65
CA GLY A 19 0.21 -29.31 21.52
C GLY A 19 0.77 -28.73 20.23
N ALA A 20 0.92 -29.60 19.23
CA ALA A 20 1.13 -29.19 17.86
C ALA A 20 0.02 -28.22 17.46
N ALA A 21 0.40 -27.03 17.02
CA ALA A 21 -0.51 -26.11 16.37
C ALA A 21 -1.07 -26.81 15.12
N PRO A 22 -2.37 -26.67 14.81
CA PRO A 22 -2.90 -27.14 13.55
C PRO A 22 -2.18 -26.42 12.42
N ASP A 23 -1.77 -27.20 11.42
CA ASP A 23 -1.20 -26.71 10.18
C ASP A 23 -2.19 -25.75 9.51
N ASP A 24 -1.92 -24.44 9.57
CA ASP A 24 -2.61 -23.41 8.78
C ASP A 24 -2.18 -23.50 7.30
N ALA A 25 -2.36 -24.68 6.70
CA ALA A 25 -2.33 -24.89 5.26
C ALA A 25 -3.69 -24.47 4.69
N GLY A 26 -3.97 -23.16 4.73
CA GLY A 26 -5.29 -22.65 4.33
C GLY A 26 -5.32 -21.25 3.74
N VAL A 27 -4.19 -20.52 3.69
CA VAL A 27 -4.18 -19.11 3.24
C VAL A 27 -3.55 -18.90 1.86
N ASP A 28 -3.02 -19.95 1.24
CA ASP A 28 -2.34 -19.88 -0.07
C ASP A 28 -3.28 -20.09 -1.28
N ALA A 29 -4.55 -20.42 -1.05
CA ALA A 29 -5.46 -20.82 -2.14
C ALA A 29 -6.04 -19.63 -2.93
N ASP A 30 -6.18 -18.46 -2.32
CA ASP A 30 -6.88 -17.33 -2.96
C ASP A 30 -5.96 -16.26 -3.57
N LEU A 31 -4.65 -16.34 -3.37
CA LEU A 31 -3.65 -15.56 -4.13
C LEU A 31 -3.28 -16.23 -5.47
N ALA A 32 -3.90 -17.38 -5.79
CA ALA A 32 -3.52 -18.24 -6.91
C ALA A 32 -4.19 -17.91 -8.26
N ALA A 33 -5.04 -16.87 -8.35
CA ALA A 33 -5.74 -16.55 -9.60
C ALA A 33 -4.85 -15.89 -10.68
N ALA A 34 -3.63 -15.49 -10.36
CA ALA A 34 -2.53 -15.30 -11.32
C ALA A 34 -1.21 -15.42 -10.56
N SER A 35 -0.50 -16.56 -10.71
CA SER A 35 0.78 -16.77 -10.03
C SER A 35 1.85 -15.83 -10.62
N THR A 36 1.84 -14.58 -10.16
CA THR A 36 2.77 -13.54 -10.58
C THR A 36 4.06 -13.70 -9.79
N THR A 37 5.19 -13.89 -10.48
CA THR A 37 6.50 -13.89 -9.81
C THR A 37 7.06 -12.48 -9.84
N ARG A 38 7.46 -11.99 -8.66
CA ARG A 38 8.04 -10.64 -8.51
C ARG A 38 9.54 -10.73 -8.65
N VAL A 39 10.10 -9.90 -9.53
CA VAL A 39 11.55 -9.74 -9.63
C VAL A 39 11.92 -8.42 -8.95
N LEU A 40 12.69 -8.51 -7.87
CA LEU A 40 13.18 -7.38 -7.07
C LEU A 40 14.70 -7.23 -7.27
N LEU A 41 15.20 -6.02 -7.58
CA LEU A 41 16.64 -5.77 -7.76
C LEU A 41 17.08 -4.35 -7.32
N ALA A 42 17.25 -4.04 -6.02
CA ALA A 42 17.65 -2.70 -5.47
C ALA A 42 18.72 -1.86 -6.26
N PRO A 43 18.72 -0.48 -6.28
CA PRO A 43 17.83 0.54 -5.68
C PRO A 43 17.12 1.50 -6.69
N LEU A 44 16.22 2.38 -6.22
CA LEU A 44 15.39 3.30 -7.03
C LEU A 44 15.73 4.78 -6.78
N THR A 45 16.62 5.34 -7.60
CA THR A 45 16.72 6.79 -7.73
C THR A 45 15.56 7.33 -8.56
N GLU A 46 15.26 8.63 -8.43
CA GLU A 46 14.27 9.30 -9.28
C GLU A 46 14.58 9.11 -10.77
N ALA A 47 15.85 9.26 -11.15
CA ALA A 47 16.32 9.05 -12.51
C ALA A 47 16.04 7.62 -13.02
N SER A 48 16.31 6.60 -12.20
CA SER A 48 16.10 5.20 -12.58
C SER A 48 14.61 4.86 -12.66
N ARG A 49 13.78 5.43 -11.78
CA ARG A 49 12.32 5.27 -11.84
C ARG A 49 11.77 5.87 -13.13
N ALA A 50 12.19 7.09 -13.47
CA ALA A 50 11.78 7.76 -14.69
C ALA A 50 12.23 6.98 -15.94
N SER A 51 13.48 6.52 -16.00
CA SER A 51 14.00 5.78 -17.16
C SER A 51 13.36 4.40 -17.33
N CYS A 52 12.96 3.75 -16.24
CA CYS A 52 12.38 2.42 -16.25
C CYS A 52 10.85 2.36 -16.19
N ARG A 53 10.16 3.50 -16.27
CA ARG A 53 8.70 3.57 -16.16
C ARG A 53 7.97 2.71 -17.20
N GLU A 54 8.42 2.71 -18.45
CA GLU A 54 7.84 1.87 -19.52
C GLU A 54 7.95 0.37 -19.17
N ALA A 55 9.11 -0.04 -18.63
CA ALA A 55 9.34 -1.41 -18.20
C ALA A 55 8.43 -1.79 -17.01
N ALA A 56 8.25 -0.90 -16.04
CA ALA A 56 7.35 -1.11 -14.91
C ALA A 56 5.86 -1.26 -15.31
N GLN A 57 5.48 -0.73 -16.48
CA GLN A 57 4.14 -0.83 -17.04
C GLN A 57 3.95 -2.05 -17.94
N THR A 58 4.99 -2.84 -18.20
CA THR A 58 4.95 -3.95 -19.16
C THR A 58 4.74 -5.28 -18.44
N VAL A 59 3.92 -6.15 -19.03
CA VAL A 59 3.74 -7.54 -18.62
C VAL A 59 4.83 -8.40 -19.25
N TYR A 60 5.56 -9.13 -18.42
CA TYR A 60 6.60 -10.06 -18.85
C TYR A 60 6.13 -11.51 -18.73
N CYS A 61 6.51 -12.34 -19.71
CA CYS A 61 6.15 -13.76 -19.72
C CYS A 61 7.20 -14.66 -19.08
N SER A 62 8.37 -14.10 -18.77
CA SER A 62 9.45 -14.80 -18.09
C SER A 62 10.27 -13.82 -17.23
N GLU A 63 10.91 -14.32 -16.18
CA GLU A 63 11.87 -13.53 -15.40
C GLU A 63 13.04 -13.04 -16.23
N ALA A 64 13.46 -13.81 -17.24
CA ALA A 64 14.57 -13.46 -18.12
C ALA A 64 14.24 -12.21 -18.96
N ASP A 65 13.03 -12.15 -19.52
CA ASP A 65 12.56 -10.96 -20.26
C ASP A 65 12.46 -9.74 -19.34
N ALA A 66 11.94 -9.94 -18.13
CA ALA A 66 11.84 -8.90 -17.10
C ALA A 66 13.23 -8.34 -16.74
N ARG A 67 14.20 -9.21 -16.43
CA ARG A 67 15.58 -8.80 -16.11
C ARG A 67 16.25 -8.08 -17.29
N ALA A 68 16.04 -8.54 -18.52
CA ALA A 68 16.59 -7.90 -19.71
C ALA A 68 16.03 -6.48 -19.91
N ALA A 69 14.73 -6.26 -19.69
CA ALA A 69 14.13 -4.95 -19.81
C ALA A 69 14.62 -3.97 -18.72
N ILE A 70 14.81 -4.46 -17.49
CA ILE A 70 15.38 -3.67 -16.39
C ILE A 70 16.83 -3.27 -16.70
N ALA A 71 17.65 -4.23 -17.16
CA ALA A 71 19.03 -3.96 -17.53
C ALA A 71 19.14 -2.92 -18.66
N ALA A 72 18.17 -2.89 -19.58
CA ALA A 72 18.13 -1.93 -20.68
C ALA A 72 17.79 -0.50 -20.23
N CYS A 73 16.86 -0.33 -19.29
CA CYS A 73 16.42 0.99 -18.83
C CYS A 73 17.32 1.59 -17.74
N SER A 74 18.23 0.80 -17.16
CA SER A 74 19.19 1.27 -16.17
C SER A 74 20.55 0.57 -16.32
N PRO A 75 21.31 0.90 -17.38
CA PRO A 75 22.61 0.28 -17.63
C PRO A 75 23.62 0.68 -16.53
N GLY A 76 24.24 -0.32 -15.90
CA GLY A 76 25.31 -0.11 -14.91
C GLY A 76 24.86 0.14 -13.47
N ALA A 77 23.55 0.26 -13.23
CA ALA A 77 22.99 0.23 -11.88
C ALA A 77 22.33 -1.13 -11.67
N ALA A 78 22.60 -1.79 -10.54
CA ALA A 78 21.60 -2.69 -10.00
C ALA A 78 20.40 -1.78 -9.75
N SER A 79 19.31 -1.85 -10.51
CA SER A 79 18.22 -0.86 -10.41
C SER A 79 16.88 -1.56 -10.21
N ALA A 80 16.14 -1.07 -9.22
CA ALA A 80 15.04 -1.81 -8.59
C ALA A 80 13.71 -1.55 -9.24
N VAL A 81 13.51 -2.07 -10.43
CA VAL A 81 12.18 -2.06 -11.01
C VAL A 81 11.50 -3.34 -10.58
N THR A 82 10.43 -3.21 -9.79
CA THR A 82 9.59 -4.36 -9.50
C THR A 82 8.64 -4.55 -10.69
N VAL A 83 8.92 -5.59 -11.46
CA VAL A 83 8.12 -6.01 -12.62
C VAL A 83 7.35 -7.28 -12.28
N ASP A 84 6.16 -7.38 -12.87
CA ASP A 84 5.27 -8.51 -12.66
C ASP A 84 5.39 -9.50 -13.83
N VAL A 85 5.71 -10.76 -13.49
CA VAL A 85 5.80 -11.85 -14.47
C VAL A 85 4.51 -12.65 -14.45
N ARG A 86 3.72 -12.59 -15.53
CA ARG A 86 2.46 -13.35 -15.64
C ARG A 86 2.76 -14.80 -16.03
N LYS A 87 2.37 -15.76 -15.19
CA LYS A 87 2.36 -17.20 -15.56
C LYS A 87 1.10 -17.54 -16.35
N GLY A 88 1.22 -18.41 -17.35
CA GLY A 88 0.10 -18.86 -18.19
C GLY A 88 -0.04 -18.10 -19.50
N ALA A 89 -1.28 -17.80 -19.92
CA ALA A 89 -1.57 -17.04 -21.14
C ALA A 89 -1.00 -15.61 -21.04
N CYS A 90 0.22 -15.42 -21.55
CA CYS A 90 0.94 -14.16 -21.51
C CYS A 90 1.17 -13.63 -22.93
N ARG A 91 0.92 -12.32 -23.11
CA ARG A 91 1.26 -11.59 -24.33
C ARG A 91 2.47 -10.72 -24.04
N LYS A 92 3.63 -11.10 -24.60
CA LYS A 92 4.88 -10.37 -24.40
C LYS A 92 4.72 -8.91 -24.84
N GLY A 93 5.07 -7.97 -23.96
CA GLY A 93 5.03 -6.54 -24.27
C GLY A 93 3.66 -5.88 -24.09
N GLU A 94 2.64 -6.60 -23.63
CA GLU A 94 1.35 -6.00 -23.25
C GLU A 94 1.55 -5.06 -22.04
N ARG A 95 0.83 -3.93 -21.99
CA ARG A 95 0.82 -3.07 -20.79
C ARG A 95 -0.04 -3.70 -19.69
N VAL A 96 0.30 -3.47 -18.42
CA VAL A 96 -0.54 -3.85 -17.28
C VAL A 96 -1.94 -3.26 -17.42
N TYR A 97 -2.03 -2.01 -17.89
CA TYR A 97 -3.27 -1.30 -18.22
C TYR A 97 -3.33 -0.95 -19.71
N PRO A 98 -3.81 -1.87 -20.57
CA PRO A 98 -3.82 -1.64 -22.01
C PRO A 98 -4.83 -0.56 -22.42
N THR A 99 -5.92 -0.38 -21.65
CA THR A 99 -7.02 0.55 -21.97
C THR A 99 -7.44 1.37 -20.74
N ALA A 100 -8.12 2.50 -20.95
CA ALA A 100 -8.64 3.30 -19.83
C ALA A 100 -9.67 2.53 -19.00
N ALA A 101 -10.45 1.64 -19.64
CA ALA A 101 -11.40 0.78 -18.95
C ALA A 101 -10.71 -0.20 -17.99
N SER A 102 -9.51 -0.69 -18.32
CA SER A 102 -8.76 -1.58 -17.41
C SER A 102 -8.34 -0.89 -16.10
N CYS A 103 -8.33 0.44 -16.05
CA CYS A 103 -7.98 1.20 -14.84
C CYS A 103 -9.06 1.15 -13.75
N ALA A 104 -10.28 0.72 -14.08
CA ALA A 104 -11.36 0.58 -13.12
C ALA A 104 -11.12 -0.54 -12.09
N GLN A 105 -10.13 -1.40 -12.32
CA GLN A 105 -9.77 -2.51 -11.44
C GLN A 105 -8.24 -2.47 -11.21
N PRO A 106 -7.78 -1.72 -10.20
CA PRO A 106 -6.36 -1.67 -9.87
C PRO A 106 -5.80 -3.06 -9.59
N VAL A 107 -4.60 -3.35 -10.07
CA VAL A 107 -3.94 -4.64 -9.89
C VAL A 107 -3.22 -4.58 -8.55
N GLU A 108 -3.56 -5.49 -7.64
CA GLU A 108 -2.93 -5.55 -6.32
C GLU A 108 -1.39 -5.60 -6.42
N LEU A 109 -0.74 -4.89 -5.51
CA LEU A 109 0.73 -4.90 -5.35
C LEU A 109 1.50 -4.51 -6.63
N ASN A 110 0.88 -3.75 -7.54
CA ASN A 110 1.46 -3.23 -8.77
C ASN A 110 1.45 -1.68 -8.77
N CYS A 111 2.53 -1.05 -9.23
CA CYS A 111 2.65 0.41 -9.25
C CYS A 111 2.32 1.08 -10.60
N ALA A 112 2.07 0.28 -11.64
CA ALA A 112 1.77 0.77 -12.97
C ALA A 112 0.45 1.55 -13.03
N PHE A 113 -0.43 1.47 -12.02
CA PHE A 113 -1.65 2.26 -11.96
C PHE A 113 -1.33 3.76 -12.04
N TYR A 114 -0.35 4.24 -11.30
CA TYR A 114 -0.06 5.67 -11.24
C TYR A 114 0.37 6.23 -12.60
N ALA A 115 1.34 5.60 -13.26
CA ALA A 115 1.84 6.08 -14.54
C ALA A 115 1.00 5.61 -15.74
N GLY A 116 0.40 4.42 -15.66
CA GLY A 116 -0.34 3.75 -16.73
C GLY A 116 -1.84 4.10 -16.77
N CYS A 117 -2.39 4.56 -15.64
CA CYS A 117 -3.78 4.99 -15.52
C CYS A 117 -3.89 6.46 -15.12
N LEU A 118 -3.45 6.84 -13.92
CA LEU A 118 -3.71 8.19 -13.38
C LEU A 118 -3.05 9.27 -14.24
N GLU A 119 -1.73 9.17 -14.48
CA GLU A 119 -0.99 10.16 -15.29
C GLU A 119 -1.43 10.17 -16.76
N ARG A 120 -1.81 9.02 -17.33
CA ARG A 120 -2.31 8.97 -18.71
C ARG A 120 -3.71 9.54 -18.87
N SER A 121 -4.46 9.60 -17.79
CA SER A 121 -5.83 10.10 -17.76
C SER A 121 -5.90 11.57 -17.36
N ILE A 122 -5.01 11.98 -16.44
CA ILE A 122 -4.88 13.32 -15.88
C ILE A 122 -3.39 13.68 -15.90
N PRO A 123 -2.83 14.11 -17.06
CA PRO A 123 -1.39 14.31 -17.19
C PRO A 123 -0.94 15.58 -16.48
N CYS A 124 -0.39 15.43 -15.28
CA CYS A 124 0.10 16.53 -14.46
C CYS A 124 1.62 16.78 -14.61
N GLY A 125 2.32 15.82 -15.22
CA GLY A 125 3.76 15.85 -15.42
C GLY A 125 4.53 15.19 -14.29
N ASN A 126 5.87 15.26 -14.37
CA ASN A 126 6.75 14.57 -13.43
C ASN A 126 6.58 15.01 -11.97
N ASP A 127 6.17 16.26 -11.74
CA ASP A 127 5.92 16.83 -10.41
C ASP A 127 4.49 16.56 -9.91
N GLY A 128 3.63 16.00 -10.76
CA GLY A 128 2.25 15.66 -10.42
C GLY A 128 2.16 14.50 -9.43
N TYR A 129 1.02 14.39 -8.72
CA TYR A 129 0.82 13.37 -7.69
C TYR A 129 1.18 11.96 -8.16
N ALA A 130 0.69 11.57 -9.34
CA ALA A 130 0.86 10.22 -9.88
C ALA A 130 2.34 9.82 -9.94
N LEU A 131 3.20 10.70 -10.46
CA LEU A 131 4.60 10.37 -10.68
C LEU A 131 5.48 10.77 -9.50
N ALA A 132 5.32 11.96 -8.94
CA ALA A 132 6.19 12.44 -7.86
C ALA A 132 5.92 11.74 -6.51
N PHE A 133 4.69 11.29 -6.28
CA PHE A 133 4.28 10.68 -5.00
C PHE A 133 3.83 9.23 -5.16
N GLY A 134 2.76 8.98 -5.92
CA GLY A 134 2.14 7.67 -6.05
C GLY A 134 3.11 6.60 -6.52
N GLU A 135 3.66 6.74 -7.73
CA GLU A 135 4.64 5.81 -8.30
C GLU A 135 5.91 5.71 -7.45
N LYS A 136 6.42 6.85 -6.96
CA LYS A 136 7.64 6.93 -6.13
C LYS A 136 7.50 6.07 -4.87
N TYR A 137 6.50 6.34 -4.04
CA TYR A 137 6.32 5.65 -2.76
C TYR A 137 5.80 4.23 -2.94
N CYS A 138 4.90 3.98 -3.90
CA CYS A 138 4.47 2.63 -4.24
C CYS A 138 5.67 1.72 -4.53
N THR A 139 6.61 2.20 -5.35
CA THR A 139 7.77 1.38 -5.72
C THR A 139 8.77 1.27 -4.56
N ALA A 140 8.93 2.31 -3.74
CA ALA A 140 9.75 2.26 -2.54
C ALA A 140 9.21 1.23 -1.52
N PHE A 141 7.90 1.22 -1.26
CA PHE A 141 7.25 0.27 -0.35
C PHE A 141 7.40 -1.17 -0.82
N ARG A 142 7.26 -1.46 -2.12
CA ARG A 142 7.49 -2.82 -2.67
C ARG A 142 8.89 -3.35 -2.39
N ASN A 143 9.85 -2.46 -2.11
CA ASN A 143 11.23 -2.82 -1.77
C ASN A 143 11.50 -2.81 -0.26
N ALA A 144 10.54 -2.39 0.56
CA ALA A 144 10.67 -2.31 2.00
C ALA A 144 10.72 -3.71 2.62
N ARG A 145 11.60 -3.86 3.61
CA ARG A 145 11.72 -5.10 4.40
C ARG A 145 10.69 -5.08 5.52
N LEU A 146 9.50 -5.56 5.20
CA LEU A 146 8.40 -5.73 6.14
C LEU A 146 8.23 -7.19 6.53
N SER A 147 7.72 -7.45 7.73
CA SER A 147 7.25 -8.75 8.18
C SER A 147 6.08 -9.25 7.31
N ALA A 148 5.64 -10.50 7.49
CA ALA A 148 4.46 -11.00 6.78
C ALA A 148 3.19 -10.14 7.03
N ALA A 149 3.01 -9.65 8.27
CA ALA A 149 1.90 -8.75 8.60
C ALA A 149 2.05 -7.40 7.89
N GLY A 150 3.26 -6.83 7.89
CA GLY A 150 3.54 -5.58 7.18
C GLY A 150 3.41 -5.70 5.66
N GLN A 151 3.77 -6.84 5.06
CA GLN A 151 3.56 -7.09 3.62
C GLN A 151 2.07 -7.17 3.28
N LYS A 152 1.25 -7.83 4.12
CA LYS A 152 -0.20 -7.87 3.96
C LYS A 152 -0.79 -6.46 4.04
N TRP A 153 -0.43 -5.72 5.09
CA TRP A 153 -0.83 -4.32 5.28
C TRP A 153 -0.47 -3.46 4.07
N MET A 154 0.78 -3.53 3.62
CA MET A 154 1.28 -2.76 2.48
C MET A 154 0.45 -3.04 1.21
N GLY A 155 0.18 -4.31 0.92
CA GLY A 155 -0.63 -4.69 -0.24
C GLY A 155 -2.04 -4.13 -0.19
N GLY A 156 -2.70 -4.24 0.96
CA GLY A 156 -4.05 -3.73 1.14
C GLY A 156 -4.14 -2.20 1.13
N VAL A 157 -3.18 -1.50 1.76
CA VAL A 157 -3.10 -0.03 1.68
C VAL A 157 -2.84 0.43 0.25
N MET A 158 -1.87 -0.17 -0.44
CA MET A 158 -1.56 0.17 -1.84
C MET A 158 -2.79 0.01 -2.73
N HIS A 159 -3.52 -1.09 -2.58
CA HIS A 159 -4.74 -1.34 -3.36
C HIS A 159 -5.83 -0.33 -3.03
N CYS A 160 -6.14 -0.12 -1.75
CA CYS A 160 -7.13 0.87 -1.31
C CYS A 160 -6.84 2.28 -1.85
N LEU A 161 -5.59 2.74 -1.77
CA LEU A 161 -5.20 4.06 -2.28
C LEU A 161 -5.44 4.20 -3.79
N GLN A 162 -5.23 3.14 -4.56
CA GLN A 162 -5.48 3.14 -6.00
C GLN A 162 -6.97 3.11 -6.32
N GLU A 163 -7.76 2.33 -5.58
CA GLU A 163 -9.22 2.27 -5.75
C GLU A 163 -9.88 3.63 -5.52
N GLU A 164 -9.42 4.39 -4.52
CA GLU A 164 -9.92 5.73 -4.22
C GLU A 164 -9.68 6.75 -5.33
N LEU A 165 -8.74 6.46 -6.22
CA LEU A 165 -8.42 7.31 -7.37
C LEU A 165 -9.18 6.88 -8.63
N VAL A 166 -9.83 5.73 -8.63
CA VAL A 166 -10.64 5.26 -9.78
C VAL A 166 -11.79 6.22 -10.11
N PRO A 167 -12.57 6.74 -9.14
CA PRO A 167 -13.65 7.70 -9.43
C PRO A 167 -13.19 8.99 -10.09
N GLU A 168 -11.94 9.40 -9.88
CA GLU A 168 -11.35 10.60 -10.49
C GLU A 168 -11.02 10.40 -11.97
N LEU A 169 -10.96 9.15 -12.46
CA LEU A 169 -10.56 8.87 -13.83
C LEU A 169 -11.70 9.23 -14.82
N PRO A 170 -11.41 10.03 -15.87
CA PRO A 170 -12.38 10.46 -16.88
C PRO A 170 -12.76 9.36 -17.89
N GLY A 171 -12.39 8.09 -17.64
CA GLY A 171 -12.66 6.94 -18.49
C GLY A 171 -11.94 6.93 -19.85
N ARG A 172 -10.97 7.83 -20.06
CA ARG A 172 -10.20 7.95 -21.30
C ARG A 172 -8.77 8.41 -21.01
N PHE A 173 -7.85 8.00 -21.87
CA PHE A 173 -6.50 8.57 -21.87
C PHE A 173 -6.45 9.84 -22.71
N THR A 174 -5.60 10.77 -22.32
CA THR A 174 -5.36 12.03 -23.02
C THR A 174 -3.87 12.29 -23.17
N GLN A 175 -3.50 13.07 -24.18
CA GLN A 175 -2.13 13.55 -24.39
C GLN A 175 -1.98 15.01 -23.96
N SER A 176 -3.10 15.72 -23.78
CA SER A 176 -3.10 17.11 -23.32
C SER A 176 -2.86 17.14 -21.83
N ARG A 177 -1.97 18.05 -21.40
CA ARG A 177 -1.73 18.32 -19.98
C ARG A 177 -3.04 18.73 -19.31
N ALA A 178 -3.30 18.18 -18.13
CA ALA A 178 -4.38 18.65 -17.28
C ALA A 178 -4.07 20.07 -16.79
N ASP A 179 -5.11 20.87 -16.56
CA ASP A 179 -4.95 22.18 -15.96
C ASP A 179 -4.52 22.07 -14.48
N ALA A 180 -3.99 23.16 -13.94
CA ALA A 180 -3.47 23.20 -12.58
C ALA A 180 -4.53 22.90 -11.50
N ALA A 181 -5.79 23.29 -11.72
CA ALA A 181 -6.87 23.03 -10.77
C ALA A 181 -7.20 21.55 -10.71
N THR A 182 -7.33 20.89 -11.87
CA THR A 182 -7.52 19.44 -11.96
C THR A 182 -6.37 18.70 -11.27
N CYS A 183 -5.12 19.08 -11.53
CA CYS A 183 -3.96 18.46 -10.89
C CYS A 183 -3.95 18.64 -9.37
N LYS A 184 -4.35 19.82 -8.88
CA LYS A 184 -4.49 20.09 -7.45
C LYS A 184 -5.58 19.22 -6.83
N THR A 185 -6.76 19.15 -7.45
CA THR A 185 -7.87 18.32 -6.96
C THR A 185 -7.46 16.85 -6.87
N THR A 186 -6.83 16.30 -7.92
CA THR A 186 -6.32 14.92 -7.89
C THR A 186 -5.34 14.70 -6.74
N PHE A 187 -4.44 15.66 -6.50
CA PHE A 187 -3.49 15.59 -5.40
C PHE A 187 -4.20 15.60 -4.03
N ASP A 188 -5.18 16.48 -3.86
CA ASP A 188 -5.95 16.63 -2.62
C ASP A 188 -6.75 15.36 -2.32
N THR A 189 -7.49 14.83 -3.31
CA THR A 189 -8.23 13.57 -3.22
C THR A 189 -7.32 12.41 -2.83
N ALA A 190 -6.16 12.31 -3.50
CA ALA A 190 -5.22 11.24 -3.22
C ALA A 190 -4.67 11.30 -1.80
N PHE A 191 -4.34 12.49 -1.28
CA PHE A 191 -3.86 12.61 0.10
C PHE A 191 -4.98 12.36 1.11
N ALA A 192 -6.20 12.84 0.85
CA ALA A 192 -7.35 12.65 1.74
C ALA A 192 -7.73 11.18 1.98
N SER A 193 -7.42 10.29 1.03
CA SER A 193 -7.71 8.86 1.18
C SER A 193 -6.79 8.13 2.17
N HIS A 194 -5.64 8.71 2.54
CA HIS A 194 -4.61 8.01 3.32
C HIS A 194 -5.09 7.53 4.69
N PRO A 195 -5.71 8.35 5.56
CA PRO A 195 -6.07 7.91 6.90
C PRO A 195 -7.03 6.73 6.88
N ARG A 196 -8.04 6.78 6.00
CA ARG A 196 -9.00 5.70 5.83
C ARG A 196 -8.34 4.42 5.33
N CYS A 197 -7.47 4.50 4.31
CA CYS A 197 -6.75 3.32 3.82
C CYS A 197 -5.76 2.75 4.84
N TYR A 198 -5.05 3.60 5.57
CA TYR A 198 -4.04 3.20 6.57
C TYR A 198 -4.67 2.66 7.85
N ALA A 199 -5.93 2.99 8.13
CA ALA A 199 -6.68 2.51 9.28
C ALA A 199 -7.82 1.55 8.89
N ALA A 200 -7.88 1.04 7.67
CA ALA A 200 -8.92 0.08 7.30
C ALA A 200 -8.85 -1.19 8.19
N GLU A 201 -9.99 -1.84 8.47
CA GLU A 201 -10.08 -2.94 9.47
C GLU A 201 -9.04 -4.05 9.24
N ASP A 202 -8.87 -4.47 7.97
CA ASP A 202 -7.93 -5.52 7.57
C ASP A 202 -6.50 -5.02 7.26
N ASN A 203 -6.31 -3.70 7.19
CA ASN A 203 -5.04 -3.05 6.81
C ASN A 203 -4.66 -1.91 7.75
N SER A 204 -4.96 -2.07 9.04
CA SER A 204 -4.71 -1.03 10.03
C SER A 204 -3.24 -1.01 10.44
N ILE A 205 -2.59 0.13 10.20
CA ILE A 205 -1.22 0.43 10.61
C ILE A 205 -1.06 0.36 12.14
N CYS A 206 -2.16 0.56 12.88
CA CYS A 206 -2.20 0.67 14.33
C CYS A 206 -1.78 -0.61 15.06
N PHE A 207 -1.83 -1.75 14.36
CA PHE A 207 -1.54 -3.07 14.93
C PHE A 207 -0.31 -3.72 14.30
N LEU A 208 0.47 -2.96 13.53
CA LEU A 208 1.71 -3.48 12.98
C LEU A 208 2.80 -3.64 14.06
N PRO A 209 3.68 -4.63 13.90
CA PRO A 209 4.90 -4.72 14.69
C PRO A 209 5.72 -3.42 14.60
N VAL A 210 6.36 -3.03 15.70
CA VAL A 210 7.22 -1.84 15.75
C VAL A 210 8.31 -1.85 14.67
N ALA A 211 8.85 -3.03 14.36
CA ALA A 211 9.84 -3.18 13.29
C ALA A 211 9.29 -2.76 11.91
N ASP A 212 8.02 -3.06 11.63
CA ASP A 212 7.36 -2.64 10.38
C ASP A 212 7.10 -1.15 10.38
N LEU A 213 6.65 -0.58 11.50
CA LEU A 213 6.49 0.88 11.64
C LEU A 213 7.80 1.62 11.38
N LEU A 214 8.92 1.13 11.91
CA LEU A 214 10.24 1.71 11.64
C LEU A 214 10.64 1.61 10.16
N ALA A 215 10.37 0.46 9.51
CA ALA A 215 10.62 0.28 8.09
C ALA A 215 9.76 1.20 7.21
N ILE A 216 8.49 1.41 7.59
CA ILE A 216 7.56 2.35 6.95
C ILE A 216 8.10 3.78 7.06
N THR A 217 8.46 4.22 8.28
CA THR A 217 9.06 5.54 8.53
C THR A 217 10.33 5.75 7.71
N HIS A 218 11.20 4.74 7.64
CA HIS A 218 12.42 4.81 6.82
C HIS A 218 12.12 4.91 5.32
N THR A 219 11.04 4.27 4.85
CA THR A 219 10.65 4.26 3.43
C THR A 219 10.09 5.62 2.98
N ILE A 220 9.27 6.25 3.81
CA ILE A 220 8.71 7.58 3.52
C ILE A 220 9.80 8.66 3.66
N GLY A 221 10.74 8.46 4.58
CA GLY A 221 11.72 9.47 4.96
C GLY A 221 11.16 10.41 6.02
N LEU A 222 11.99 10.75 7.02
CA LEU A 222 11.55 11.58 8.14
C LEU A 222 11.15 13.00 7.70
N GLU A 223 11.85 13.58 6.73
CA GLU A 223 11.58 14.93 6.21
C GLU A 223 10.16 15.05 5.62
N GLU A 224 9.71 14.01 4.92
CA GLU A 224 8.39 13.94 4.30
C GLU A 224 7.28 13.84 5.34
N LEU A 225 7.52 13.16 6.47
CA LEU A 225 6.60 13.09 7.61
C LEU A 225 6.43 14.45 8.32
N PHE A 226 7.44 15.32 8.25
CA PHE A 226 7.39 16.67 8.84
C PHE A 226 6.83 17.74 7.90
N THR A 227 6.53 17.40 6.64
CA THR A 227 5.76 18.31 5.79
C THR A 227 4.37 18.54 6.40
N ARG A 228 3.85 19.77 6.33
CA ARG A 228 2.54 20.13 6.92
C ARG A 228 1.40 19.24 6.43
N ARG A 229 1.46 18.84 5.16
CA ARG A 229 0.46 17.98 4.51
C ARG A 229 0.53 16.54 5.03
N THR A 230 1.70 15.92 5.07
CA THR A 230 1.86 14.54 5.56
C THR A 230 1.64 14.42 7.06
N SER A 231 2.10 15.40 7.85
CA SER A 231 1.90 15.40 9.31
C SER A 231 0.42 15.48 9.72
N SER A 232 -0.42 16.20 8.97
CA SER A 232 -1.88 16.19 9.16
C SER A 232 -2.49 14.80 8.92
N GLN A 233 -2.04 14.09 7.89
CA GLN A 233 -2.49 12.72 7.60
C GLN A 233 -2.04 11.73 8.68
N VAL A 234 -0.79 11.86 9.15
CA VAL A 234 -0.26 11.05 10.24
C VAL A 234 -1.07 11.27 11.52
N LEU A 235 -1.45 12.52 11.83
CA LEU A 235 -2.28 12.84 13.00
C LEU A 235 -3.69 12.25 12.89
N SER A 236 -4.34 12.38 11.72
CA SER A 236 -5.65 11.76 11.48
C SER A 236 -5.61 10.24 11.61
N THR A 237 -4.59 9.60 11.02
CA THR A 237 -4.35 8.16 11.16
C THR A 237 -4.12 7.77 12.62
N ALA A 238 -3.32 8.54 13.35
CA ALA A 238 -3.06 8.31 14.77
C ALA A 238 -4.34 8.43 15.62
N ALA A 239 -5.22 9.39 15.32
CA ALA A 239 -6.52 9.51 15.98
C ALA A 239 -7.42 8.29 15.72
N MET A 240 -7.46 7.78 14.48
CA MET A 240 -8.17 6.54 14.15
C MET A 240 -7.57 5.34 14.90
N CYS A 241 -6.25 5.28 15.05
CA CYS A 241 -5.58 4.25 15.85
C CYS A 241 -6.02 4.27 17.31
N VAL A 242 -6.11 5.46 17.93
CA VAL A 242 -6.62 5.58 19.30
C VAL A 242 -8.03 4.98 19.39
N GLY A 243 -8.93 5.32 18.47
CA GLY A 243 -10.29 4.77 18.43
C GLY A 243 -10.36 3.25 18.25
N GLN A 244 -9.51 2.67 17.41
CA GLN A 244 -9.46 1.22 17.20
C GLN A 244 -8.88 0.48 18.40
N ILE A 245 -7.82 1.02 19.00
CA ILE A 245 -7.19 0.45 20.19
C ILE A 245 -8.17 0.48 21.37
N THR A 246 -8.87 1.60 21.59
CA THR A 246 -9.88 1.69 22.65
C THR A 246 -11.05 0.74 22.41
N SER A 247 -11.52 0.61 21.17
CA SER A 247 -12.59 -0.34 20.82
C SER A 247 -12.19 -1.79 21.06
N ARG A 248 -10.94 -2.16 20.75
CA ARG A 248 -10.40 -3.52 21.01
C ARG A 248 -10.13 -3.79 22.49
N LEU A 249 -9.68 -2.79 23.26
CA LEU A 249 -9.36 -2.95 24.68
C LEU A 249 -10.61 -2.91 25.58
N PHE A 250 -11.59 -2.08 25.23
CA PHE A 250 -12.77 -1.83 26.06
C PHE A 250 -14.07 -2.41 25.49
N GLY A 251 -14.03 -3.06 24.32
CA GLY A 251 -15.09 -3.95 23.86
C GLY A 251 -16.47 -3.29 23.69
N PHE A 252 -16.53 -2.06 23.19
CA PHE A 252 -17.80 -1.49 22.71
C PHE A 252 -18.19 -2.17 21.38
N GLY A 253 -18.84 -3.34 21.49
CA GLY A 253 -19.75 -3.97 20.54
C GLY A 253 -19.38 -4.01 19.05
N ARG A 254 -18.99 -5.20 18.57
CA ARG A 254 -19.29 -5.62 17.19
C ARG A 254 -20.80 -5.58 16.98
N SER A 255 -21.30 -4.59 16.23
CA SER A 255 -22.55 -4.74 15.50
C SER A 255 -22.21 -5.25 14.10
N THR A 256 -22.32 -6.56 13.94
CA THR A 256 -22.48 -7.23 12.65
C THR A 256 -23.66 -6.56 11.94
N THR A 257 -23.41 -5.77 10.89
CA THR A 257 -24.22 -5.65 9.65
C THR A 257 -23.63 -4.51 8.80
N GLN A 258 -22.83 -4.85 7.79
CA GLN A 258 -22.69 -4.02 6.61
C GLN A 258 -23.64 -4.54 5.54
N ARG A 259 -24.79 -3.89 5.37
CA ARG A 259 -25.38 -3.65 4.05
C ARG A 259 -26.53 -2.64 4.13
N SER A 260 -26.54 -1.77 3.12
CA SER A 260 -27.58 -0.79 2.72
C SER A 260 -27.79 0.41 3.64
N HIS A 261 -27.48 1.59 3.09
CA HIS A 261 -28.33 2.79 3.09
C HIS A 261 -29.49 2.75 4.11
N GLU A 262 -29.28 3.34 5.29
CA GLU A 262 -30.16 4.36 5.88
C GLU A 262 -29.58 4.75 7.25
N ALA A 263 -29.51 6.06 7.48
CA ALA A 263 -29.05 6.64 8.73
C ALA A 263 -30.00 6.28 9.88
N ALA A 264 -29.44 5.86 11.02
CA ALA A 264 -30.17 5.85 12.29
C ALA A 264 -29.29 6.46 13.40
N PRO A 265 -29.87 7.26 14.30
CA PRO A 265 -29.18 8.33 15.00
C PRO A 265 -28.67 7.89 16.38
N GLY A 266 -27.55 8.45 16.81
CA GLY A 266 -27.15 8.46 18.22
C GLY A 266 -25.84 7.75 18.57
N ALA A 267 -25.03 7.35 17.59
CA ALA A 267 -23.58 7.26 17.83
C ALA A 267 -23.00 8.68 17.72
N LEU A 268 -21.95 8.99 18.48
CA LEU A 268 -21.17 10.23 18.30
C LEU A 268 -20.57 10.21 16.90
N GLU A 269 -21.35 10.68 15.92
CA GLU A 269 -20.92 10.95 14.57
C GLU A 269 -19.81 12.00 14.68
N VAL A 270 -18.57 11.58 14.45
CA VAL A 270 -17.58 12.51 13.96
C VAL A 270 -18.10 12.88 12.58
N ASP A 271 -18.81 14.01 12.52
CA ASP A 271 -19.49 14.47 11.33
C ASP A 271 -18.48 14.47 10.17
N GLU A 272 -18.68 13.57 9.22
CA GLU A 272 -17.82 13.41 8.05
C GLU A 272 -17.78 14.73 7.26
N ALA A 273 -18.88 15.51 7.29
CA ALA A 273 -18.91 16.86 6.76
C ALA A 273 -18.02 17.78 7.59
N ALA A 274 -18.08 17.79 8.93
CA ALA A 274 -17.16 18.56 9.76
C ALA A 274 -15.69 18.16 9.56
N GLN A 275 -15.38 16.88 9.31
CA GLN A 275 -14.03 16.43 9.01
C GLN A 275 -13.59 16.89 7.61
N LEU A 276 -14.48 16.82 6.61
CA LEU A 276 -14.27 17.36 5.27
C LEU A 276 -14.15 18.89 5.28
N GLU A 277 -14.89 19.59 6.13
CA GLU A 277 -14.84 21.05 6.30
C GLU A 277 -13.57 21.47 7.04
N LEU A 278 -13.14 20.76 8.08
CA LEU A 278 -11.85 20.97 8.73
C LEU A 278 -10.69 20.71 7.78
N GLN A 279 -10.78 19.68 6.94
CA GLN A 279 -9.80 19.42 5.89
C GLN A 279 -9.83 20.55 4.84
N ARG A 280 -11.01 20.96 4.35
CA ARG A 280 -11.18 22.04 3.37
C ARG A 280 -10.66 23.38 3.90
N ASP A 281 -10.98 23.76 5.12
CA ASP A 281 -10.57 25.01 5.77
C ASP A 281 -9.06 25.03 6.07
N PHE A 282 -8.50 23.89 6.45
CA PHE A 282 -7.05 23.74 6.53
C PHE A 282 -6.39 23.95 5.16
N TRP A 283 -6.97 23.40 4.08
CA TRP A 283 -6.45 23.55 2.72
C TRP A 283 -6.62 24.95 2.11
N THR A 284 -7.71 25.66 2.41
CA THR A 284 -7.92 27.04 1.96
C THR A 284 -6.99 28.00 2.70
N THR A 285 -6.75 27.78 3.99
CA THR A 285 -5.79 28.58 4.78
C THR A 285 -4.34 28.37 4.32
N GLN A 286 -4.00 27.16 3.86
CA GLN A 286 -2.66 26.86 3.34
C GLN A 286 -2.44 27.41 1.92
N ALA A 287 -3.45 27.36 1.05
CA ALA A 287 -3.35 27.94 -0.30
C ALA A 287 -3.18 29.48 -0.29
N ALA A 288 -3.57 30.14 0.80
CA ALA A 288 -3.35 31.56 1.03
C ALA A 288 -1.95 31.87 1.59
N ALA A 289 -1.28 30.91 2.25
CA ALA A 289 0.04 31.10 2.87
C ALA A 289 1.22 30.82 1.92
N GLU A 290 0.97 30.22 0.75
CA GLU A 290 1.99 29.91 -0.28
C GLU A 290 2.02 30.94 -1.42
N GLN A 291 1.26 32.04 -1.30
CA GLN A 291 1.23 33.16 -2.27
C GLN A 291 1.96 34.43 -1.78
N ASP A 292 2.57 34.38 -0.60
CA ASP A 292 3.50 35.37 -0.04
C ASP A 292 4.93 34.79 0.04
#